data_AF-A0A1H2EVC7-F1
#
_entry.id   AF-A0A1H2EVC7-F1
#
_cell.length_a   1.000
_cell.length_b   1.000
_cell.length_c   1.000
_cell.angle_alpha   90.00
_cell.angle_beta   90.00
_cell.angle_gamma   90.00
#
_symmetry.space_group_name_H-M   'P 1'
#
loop_
_entity.id
_entity.type
_entity.pdbx_description
1 polymer ?
#
loop_
_entity_poly.entity_id
_entity_poly.type
_entity_poly.pdbx_seq_one_letter_code
_entity_poly.pdbx_strand_id
1 'polypeptide(L)'
;MFIDSRLGINLHIGFSAKATGQFYNPTALLDTFERQQSARLMPETSHEQFMHYLWADRMAYQQRERPANQIPPAIRAAQPVPDIWLNELGKRWALQFIQENPGQAVALSGKKFASFWGLEQRLYLYAYRNNFFGEIHLIWRLLGIFLVLLPFPILVLMAIADNCREQGFSHTRWLLLLMPITYFTAIHSVIFGGARFHFVLIPLLALMAANAWSLRAETLAMLRGQSKAPQWRRVCCLSLWFGCLLIWAWGQWQARGDWQAFFSPGAHLVPANF
;
A
#
# COMPACT_ATOMS: atom_id res chain seq x y z
N MET A 1 5.09 1.22 -20.72
CA MET A 1 5.30 0.67 -19.36
C MET A 1 5.68 1.83 -18.46
N PHE A 2 4.92 2.09 -17.39
CA PHE A 2 5.06 3.32 -16.59
C PHE A 2 6.27 3.27 -15.66
N ILE A 3 6.84 4.42 -15.30
CA ILE A 3 8.03 4.50 -14.43
C ILE A 3 7.83 3.84 -13.05
N ASP A 4 6.60 3.86 -12.53
CA ASP A 4 6.18 3.25 -11.27
C ASP A 4 5.98 1.72 -11.38
N SER A 5 6.18 1.13 -12.56
CA SER A 5 6.27 -0.32 -12.72
C SER A 5 7.71 -0.83 -12.58
N ARG A 6 8.70 0.07 -12.53
CA ARG A 6 10.12 -0.28 -12.45
C ARG A 6 10.55 -0.42 -10.99
N LEU A 7 10.95 -1.64 -10.60
CA LEU A 7 11.27 -2.00 -9.21
C LEU A 7 12.26 -1.04 -8.53
N GLY A 8 13.38 -0.72 -9.18
CA GLY A 8 14.41 0.16 -8.61
C GLY A 8 13.93 1.58 -8.38
N ILE A 9 13.17 2.15 -9.31
CA ILE A 9 12.62 3.51 -9.15
C ILE A 9 11.62 3.55 -8.01
N ASN A 10 10.77 2.53 -7.89
CA ASN A 10 9.86 2.42 -6.74
C ASN A 10 10.60 2.30 -5.41
N LEU A 11 11.73 1.59 -5.38
CA LEU A 11 12.55 1.48 -4.19
C LEU A 11 13.07 2.87 -3.78
N HIS A 12 13.51 3.69 -4.74
CA HIS A 12 13.92 5.08 -4.49
C HIS A 12 12.75 5.97 -4.05
N ILE A 13 11.59 5.89 -4.70
CA ILE A 13 10.37 6.61 -4.29
C ILE A 13 10.04 6.28 -2.82
N GLY A 14 10.19 5.00 -2.44
CA GLY A 14 9.96 4.52 -1.09
C GLY A 14 11.07 4.86 -0.09
N PHE A 15 12.25 5.28 -0.54
CA PHE A 15 13.42 5.63 0.28
C PHE A 15 14.07 6.91 -0.26
N SER A 16 13.43 8.03 0.04
CA SER A 16 13.89 9.37 -0.28
C SER A 16 13.45 10.34 0.81
N ALA A 17 14.06 11.54 0.84
CA ALA A 17 13.73 12.56 1.82
C ALA A 17 12.26 13.03 1.72
N LYS A 18 11.65 12.92 0.53
CA LYS A 18 10.25 13.28 0.28
C LYS A 18 9.28 12.11 0.45
N ALA A 19 9.76 10.89 0.75
CA ALA A 19 8.93 9.70 0.85
C ALA A 19 7.91 9.82 2.00
N THR A 20 6.65 9.50 1.73
CA THR A 20 5.56 9.51 2.73
C THR A 20 5.32 8.12 3.33
N GLY A 21 5.94 7.08 2.77
CA GLY A 21 5.64 5.68 3.06
C GLY A 21 4.51 5.12 2.17
N GLN A 22 3.82 5.96 1.41
CA GLN A 22 2.87 5.54 0.40
C GLN A 22 3.58 5.31 -0.94
N PHE A 23 3.04 4.38 -1.74
CA PHE A 23 3.59 4.02 -3.05
C PHE A 23 3.48 5.14 -4.07
N TYR A 24 2.39 5.91 -4.00
CA TYR A 24 2.14 7.02 -4.91
C TYR A 24 2.59 8.32 -4.26
N ASN A 25 3.71 8.87 -4.74
CA ASN A 25 4.20 10.16 -4.28
C ASN A 25 4.73 10.98 -5.46
N PRO A 26 3.89 11.86 -6.05
CA PRO A 26 4.28 12.63 -7.23
C PRO A 26 5.43 13.57 -6.92
N THR A 27 5.59 14.02 -5.66
CA THR A 27 6.71 14.89 -5.28
C THR A 27 8.04 14.15 -5.23
N ALA A 28 8.06 12.90 -4.76
CA ALA A 28 9.26 12.05 -4.79
C ALA A 28 9.60 11.64 -6.23
N LEU A 29 8.58 11.42 -7.06
CA LEU A 29 8.78 11.15 -8.48
C LEU A 29 9.38 12.37 -9.21
N LEU A 30 8.87 13.57 -8.94
CA LEU A 30 9.44 14.82 -9.46
C LEU A 30 10.89 15.05 -8.98
N ASP A 31 11.19 14.76 -7.71
CA ASP A 31 12.57 14.79 -7.19
C ASP A 31 13.48 13.82 -7.94
N THR A 32 12.96 12.63 -8.26
CA THR A 32 13.68 11.63 -9.06
C THR A 32 14.01 12.21 -10.44
N PHE A 33 13.06 12.88 -11.10
CA PHE A 33 13.27 13.54 -12.38
C PHE A 33 14.32 14.67 -12.30
N GLU A 34 14.26 15.50 -11.25
CA GLU A 34 15.22 16.60 -11.03
C GLU A 34 16.64 16.08 -10.77
N ARG A 35 16.79 15.02 -9.96
CA ARG A 35 18.08 14.34 -9.72
C ARG A 35 18.61 13.65 -10.97
N GLN A 36 17.73 13.07 -11.77
CA GLN A 36 18.06 12.49 -13.07
C GLN A 36 18.67 13.54 -14.00
N GLN A 37 18.04 14.72 -14.08
CA GLN A 37 18.50 15.83 -14.90
C GLN A 37 19.90 16.33 -14.51
N SER A 38 20.20 16.43 -13.21
CA SER A 38 21.47 16.98 -12.74
C SER A 38 22.66 16.02 -12.89
N ALA A 39 22.41 14.71 -12.84
CA ALA A 39 23.49 13.74 -12.69
C ALA A 39 24.12 13.24 -14.01
N ARG A 40 23.59 13.63 -15.20
CA ARG A 40 24.11 13.22 -16.54
C ARG A 40 24.48 11.71 -16.63
N LEU A 41 23.64 10.84 -16.08
CA LEU A 41 24.04 9.46 -15.73
C LEU A 41 23.99 8.45 -16.88
N MET A 42 23.55 8.85 -18.07
CA MET A 42 23.59 7.98 -19.24
C MET A 42 24.83 8.29 -20.07
N PRO A 43 25.90 7.49 -19.98
CA PRO A 43 27.17 7.77 -20.66
C PRO A 43 27.04 7.83 -22.19
N GLU A 44 26.01 7.20 -22.76
CA GLU A 44 25.81 7.09 -24.21
C GLU A 44 24.67 7.96 -24.75
N THR A 45 23.93 8.67 -23.88
CA THR A 45 22.74 9.44 -24.28
C THR A 45 23.02 10.93 -24.18
N SER A 46 22.72 11.68 -25.24
CA SER A 46 22.86 13.14 -25.18
C SER A 46 21.92 13.72 -24.13
N HIS A 47 22.27 14.87 -23.53
CA HIS A 47 21.40 15.54 -22.56
C HIS A 47 20.01 15.82 -23.13
N GLU A 48 19.93 16.20 -24.41
CA GLU A 48 18.67 16.46 -25.10
C GLU A 48 17.81 15.21 -25.25
N GLN A 49 18.39 14.09 -25.68
CA GLN A 49 17.70 12.80 -25.76
C GLN A 49 17.19 12.36 -24.39
N PHE A 50 18.00 12.53 -23.35
CA PHE A 50 17.61 12.20 -21.99
C PHE A 50 16.44 13.06 -21.50
N MET A 51 16.49 14.38 -21.72
CA MET A 51 15.37 15.27 -21.37
C MET A 51 14.11 14.95 -22.15
N HIS A 52 14.23 14.56 -23.42
CA HIS A 52 13.11 14.10 -24.22
C HIS A 52 12.47 12.85 -23.61
N TYR A 53 13.27 11.88 -23.13
CA TYR A 53 12.75 10.69 -22.45
C TYR A 53 12.05 11.01 -21.14
N LEU A 54 12.67 11.82 -20.28
CA LEU A 54 12.04 12.22 -19.01
C LEU A 54 10.72 12.94 -19.24
N TRP A 55 10.68 13.83 -20.23
CA TRP A 55 9.47 14.54 -20.59
C TRP A 55 8.40 13.59 -21.12
N ALA A 56 8.75 12.67 -22.03
CA ALA A 56 7.82 11.69 -22.57
C ALA A 56 7.24 10.79 -21.47
N ASP A 57 8.07 10.33 -20.52
CA ASP A 57 7.64 9.47 -19.41
C ASP A 57 6.78 10.24 -18.41
N ARG A 58 7.14 11.49 -18.08
CA ARG A 58 6.31 12.39 -17.26
C ARG A 58 4.95 12.64 -17.91
N MET A 59 4.92 12.91 -19.21
CA MET A 59 3.68 13.16 -19.94
C MET A 59 2.84 11.89 -20.07
N ALA A 60 3.46 10.74 -20.34
CA ALA A 60 2.78 9.44 -20.34
C ALA A 60 2.16 9.13 -18.98
N TYR A 61 2.86 9.43 -17.89
CA TYR A 61 2.36 9.29 -16.53
C TYR A 61 1.16 10.21 -16.26
N GLN A 62 1.28 11.50 -16.60
CA GLN A 62 0.17 12.46 -16.47
C GLN A 62 -1.04 12.10 -17.34
N GLN A 63 -0.81 11.43 -18.47
CA GLN A 63 -1.86 11.04 -19.42
C GLN A 63 -2.30 9.58 -19.26
N ARG A 64 -1.90 8.86 -18.21
CA ARG A 64 -2.22 7.43 -18.04
C ARG A 64 -3.72 7.14 -17.98
N GLU A 65 -4.51 8.14 -17.62
CA GLU A 65 -5.98 8.05 -17.54
C GLU A 65 -6.66 8.45 -18.86
N ARG A 66 -5.91 8.99 -19.82
CA ARG A 66 -6.44 9.30 -21.14
C ARG A 66 -6.45 8.04 -22.01
N PRO A 67 -7.49 7.83 -22.82
CA PRO A 67 -7.51 6.73 -23.77
C PRO A 67 -6.33 6.85 -24.74
N ALA A 68 -5.77 5.71 -25.16
CA ALA A 68 -4.51 5.63 -25.91
C ALA A 68 -4.50 6.45 -27.22
N ASN A 69 -5.67 6.73 -27.80
CA ASN A 69 -5.83 7.58 -28.97
C ASN A 69 -5.58 9.07 -28.70
N GLN A 70 -5.62 9.52 -27.44
CA GLN A 70 -5.35 10.90 -27.04
C GLN A 70 -3.89 11.17 -26.68
N ILE A 71 -3.02 10.14 -26.72
CA ILE A 71 -1.59 10.29 -26.47
C ILE A 71 -0.91 10.86 -27.72
N PRO A 72 -0.22 12.01 -27.65
CA PRO A 72 0.50 12.59 -28.77
C PRO A 72 1.41 11.57 -29.48
N PRO A 73 1.42 11.51 -30.83
CA PRO A 73 2.26 10.57 -31.58
C PRO A 73 3.75 10.66 -31.22
N ALA A 74 4.25 11.85 -30.90
CA ALA A 74 5.63 12.07 -30.46
C ALA A 74 5.99 11.27 -29.18
N ILE A 75 5.06 11.14 -28.23
CA ILE A 75 5.28 10.35 -27.01
C ILE A 75 5.28 8.85 -27.35
N ARG A 76 4.43 8.42 -28.28
CA ARG A 76 4.39 7.01 -28.74
C ARG A 76 5.65 6.59 -29.51
N ALA A 77 6.26 7.52 -30.23
CA ALA A 77 7.47 7.26 -31.01
C ALA A 77 8.77 7.32 -30.18
N ALA A 78 8.72 7.86 -28.96
CA ALA A 78 9.88 7.93 -28.08
C ALA A 78 10.30 6.52 -27.63
N GLN A 79 11.54 6.13 -27.95
CA GLN A 79 12.15 4.90 -27.43
C GLN A 79 12.20 4.98 -25.90
N PRO A 80 11.68 4.00 -25.15
CA PRO A 80 11.75 4.05 -23.70
C PRO A 80 13.19 3.92 -23.22
N VAL A 81 13.55 4.63 -22.15
CA VAL A 81 14.79 4.39 -21.42
C VAL A 81 14.87 2.91 -21.03
N PRO A 82 16.01 2.22 -21.22
CA PRO A 82 16.16 0.81 -20.85
C PRO A 82 15.76 0.52 -19.40
N ASP A 83 14.89 -0.48 -19.19
CA ASP A 83 14.35 -0.84 -17.88
C ASP A 83 15.45 -1.22 -16.88
N ILE A 84 16.46 -1.95 -17.34
CA ILE A 84 17.60 -2.38 -16.53
C ILE A 84 18.34 -1.17 -15.95
N TRP A 85 18.56 -0.13 -16.76
CA TRP A 85 19.29 1.05 -16.31
C TRP A 85 18.52 1.82 -15.24
N LEU A 86 17.21 2.07 -15.44
CA LEU A 86 16.38 2.75 -14.43
C LEU A 86 16.26 1.93 -13.14
N ASN A 87 16.24 0.61 -13.24
CA ASN A 87 16.24 -0.29 -12.09
C ASN A 87 17.54 -0.15 -11.27
N GLU A 88 18.70 -0.25 -11.93
CA GLU A 88 19.99 -0.13 -11.23
C GLU A 88 20.24 1.28 -10.70
N LEU A 89 19.75 2.31 -11.38
CA LEU A 89 19.83 3.67 -10.89
C LEU A 89 18.99 3.88 -9.62
N GLY A 90 17.71 3.48 -9.66
CA GLY A 90 16.82 3.64 -8.50
C GLY A 90 17.29 2.82 -7.29
N LYS A 91 17.83 1.61 -7.51
CA LYS A 91 18.46 0.82 -6.43
C LYS A 91 19.63 1.56 -5.80
N ARG A 92 20.55 2.10 -6.61
CA ARG A 92 21.72 2.85 -6.10
C ARG A 92 21.29 4.04 -5.25
N TRP A 93 20.30 4.81 -5.70
CA TRP A 93 19.79 5.95 -4.92
C TRP A 93 19.07 5.56 -3.64
N ALA A 94 18.28 4.49 -3.67
CA ALA A 94 17.65 3.99 -2.46
C ALA A 94 18.69 3.51 -1.43
N LEU A 95 19.69 2.75 -1.88
CA LEU A 95 20.78 2.27 -1.01
C LEU A 95 21.58 3.42 -0.43
N GLN A 96 21.94 4.41 -1.26
CA GLN A 96 22.60 5.63 -0.80
C GLN A 96 21.77 6.33 0.28
N PHE A 97 20.47 6.54 0.05
CA PHE A 97 19.59 7.14 1.05
C PHE A 97 19.55 6.34 2.36
N ILE A 98 19.45 5.01 2.29
CA ILE A 98 19.43 4.13 3.47
C ILE A 98 20.74 4.23 4.26
N GLN A 99 21.88 4.27 3.56
CA GLN A 99 23.20 4.40 4.18
C GLN A 99 23.38 5.76 4.85
N GLU A 100 22.95 6.84 4.18
CA GLU A 100 23.05 8.21 4.70
C GLU A 100 22.02 8.49 5.81
N ASN A 101 20.85 7.84 5.80
CA ASN A 101 19.72 8.14 6.67
C ASN A 101 19.06 6.87 7.28
N PRO A 102 19.78 6.01 8.01
CA PRO A 102 19.28 4.70 8.45
C PRO A 102 18.04 4.81 9.36
N GLY A 103 18.00 5.80 10.26
CA GLY A 103 16.84 6.03 11.13
C GLY A 103 15.58 6.43 10.35
N GLN A 104 15.72 7.27 9.32
CA GLN A 104 14.60 7.62 8.45
C GLN A 104 14.14 6.42 7.62
N ALA A 105 15.07 5.60 7.13
CA ALA A 105 14.73 4.36 6.42
C ALA A 105 13.89 3.41 7.29
N VAL A 106 14.27 3.20 8.55
CA VAL A 106 13.48 2.40 9.51
C VAL A 106 12.09 3.01 9.72
N ALA A 107 12.01 4.33 9.93
CA ALA A 107 10.72 5.02 10.09
C ALA A 107 9.83 4.91 8.84
N LEU A 108 10.42 5.00 7.64
CA LEU A 108 9.72 4.80 6.37
C LEU A 108 9.21 3.36 6.23
N SER A 109 10.00 2.36 6.63
CA SER A 109 9.53 0.97 6.69
C SER A 109 8.37 0.78 7.66
N GLY A 110 8.38 1.45 8.81
CA GLY A 110 7.23 1.48 9.73
C GLY A 110 5.97 2.09 9.10
N LYS A 111 6.11 3.20 8.35
CA LYS A 111 4.99 3.80 7.60
C LYS A 111 4.47 2.88 6.49
N LYS A 112 5.38 2.22 5.75
CA LYS A 112 5.02 1.23 4.73
C LYS A 112 4.31 0.03 5.32
N PHE A 113 4.76 -0.46 6.49
CA PHE A 113 4.07 -1.51 7.24
C PHE A 113 2.64 -1.10 7.59
N ALA A 114 2.45 0.09 8.16
CA ALA A 114 1.13 0.59 8.49
C ALA A 114 0.24 0.76 7.25
N SER A 115 0.80 1.24 6.14
CA SER A 115 0.09 1.39 4.87
C SER A 115 -0.23 0.03 4.19
N PHE A 116 0.63 -0.99 4.34
CA PHE A 116 0.37 -2.35 3.88
C PHE A 116 -0.84 -2.97 4.59
N TRP A 117 -0.95 -2.80 5.91
CA TRP A 117 -2.09 -3.24 6.71
C TRP A 117 -3.26 -2.25 6.74
N GLY A 118 -3.17 -1.14 5.99
CA GLY A 118 -4.22 -0.13 5.88
C GLY A 118 -5.46 -0.63 5.14
N LEU A 119 -6.57 0.10 5.25
CA LEU A 119 -7.81 -0.23 4.55
C LEU A 119 -7.71 0.19 3.07
N GLU A 120 -8.06 -0.71 2.16
CA GLU A 120 -8.00 -0.44 0.71
C GLU A 120 -9.23 0.35 0.25
N GLN A 121 -9.14 1.68 0.35
CA GLN A 121 -10.21 2.60 -0.08
C GLN A 121 -10.05 3.11 -1.52
N ARG A 122 -8.89 2.92 -2.17
CA ARG A 122 -8.59 3.58 -3.45
C ARG A 122 -9.52 3.12 -4.56
N LEU A 123 -9.81 1.82 -4.65
CA LEU A 123 -10.70 1.30 -5.69
C LEU A 123 -12.09 1.94 -5.61
N TYR A 124 -12.61 2.08 -4.38
CA TYR A 124 -13.91 2.68 -4.14
C TYR A 124 -13.93 4.19 -4.47
N LEU A 125 -12.93 4.93 -3.99
CA LEU A 125 -12.77 6.35 -4.28
C LEU A 125 -12.58 6.60 -5.78
N TYR A 126 -11.73 5.80 -6.43
CA TYR A 126 -11.49 5.85 -7.87
C TYR A 126 -12.78 5.62 -8.65
N ALA A 127 -13.53 4.56 -8.30
CA ALA A 127 -14.74 4.22 -9.04
C ALA A 127 -15.82 5.30 -8.94
N TYR A 128 -15.94 5.93 -7.77
CA TYR A 128 -16.89 7.01 -7.55
C TYR A 128 -16.47 8.32 -8.24
N ARG A 129 -15.19 8.72 -8.16
CA ARG A 129 -14.66 9.93 -8.82
C ARG A 129 -14.69 9.85 -10.35
N ASN A 130 -14.62 8.64 -10.90
CA ASN A 130 -14.77 8.40 -12.35
C ASN A 130 -16.23 8.23 -12.79
N ASN A 131 -17.18 8.54 -11.91
CA ASN A 131 -18.61 8.53 -12.19
C ASN A 131 -19.14 7.18 -12.73
N PHE A 132 -18.51 6.04 -12.40
CA PHE A 132 -18.96 4.73 -12.92
C PHE A 132 -20.37 4.36 -12.46
N PHE A 133 -20.83 4.91 -11.34
CA PHE A 133 -22.11 4.60 -10.73
C PHE A 133 -23.07 5.79 -10.69
N GLY A 134 -22.68 6.96 -11.22
CA GLY A 134 -23.46 8.19 -11.03
C GLY A 134 -23.40 8.73 -9.61
N GLU A 135 -24.34 9.64 -9.30
CA GLU A 135 -24.55 10.10 -7.94
C GLU A 135 -25.21 9.00 -7.09
N ILE A 136 -24.47 8.52 -6.08
CA ILE A 136 -24.97 7.55 -5.11
C ILE A 136 -25.49 8.30 -3.88
N HIS A 137 -26.71 7.97 -3.45
CA HIS A 137 -27.29 8.49 -2.21
C HIS A 137 -26.39 8.21 -1.00
N LEU A 138 -26.32 9.14 -0.04
CA LEU A 138 -25.38 9.08 1.11
C LEU A 138 -25.43 7.75 1.87
N ILE A 139 -26.64 7.23 2.13
CA ILE A 139 -26.82 5.97 2.86
C ILE A 139 -26.15 4.80 2.13
N TRP A 140 -26.30 4.71 0.81
CA TRP A 140 -25.68 3.67 0.00
C TRP A 140 -24.16 3.84 -0.10
N ARG A 141 -23.66 5.09 -0.08
CA ARG A 141 -22.22 5.34 0.03
C ARG A 141 -21.64 4.80 1.33
N LEU A 142 -22.27 5.13 2.46
CA LEU A 142 -21.85 4.65 3.77
C LEU A 142 -21.89 3.12 3.84
N LEU A 143 -22.99 2.51 3.37
CA LEU A 143 -23.12 1.05 3.32
C LEU A 143 -22.02 0.43 2.45
N GLY A 144 -21.73 1.00 1.28
CA GLY A 144 -20.65 0.54 0.40
C GLY A 144 -19.28 0.59 1.08
N ILE A 145 -18.98 1.67 1.80
CA ILE A 145 -17.74 1.79 2.59
C ILE A 145 -17.66 0.69 3.65
N PHE A 146 -18.74 0.46 4.41
CA PHE A 146 -18.76 -0.62 5.40
C PHE A 146 -18.59 -1.99 4.77
N LEU A 147 -19.30 -2.29 3.69
CA LEU A 147 -19.24 -3.60 3.02
C LEU A 147 -17.87 -3.88 2.39
N VAL A 148 -17.18 -2.85 1.88
CA VAL A 148 -15.87 -3.01 1.24
C VAL A 148 -14.74 -2.99 2.27
N LEU A 149 -14.77 -2.08 3.25
CA LEU A 149 -13.65 -1.86 4.16
C LEU A 149 -13.70 -2.72 5.42
N LEU A 150 -14.87 -3.06 5.94
CA LEU A 150 -15.01 -3.75 7.23
C LEU A 150 -14.64 -5.25 7.23
N PRO A 151 -14.84 -6.02 6.14
CA PRO A 151 -14.49 -7.44 6.14
C PRO A 151 -13.01 -7.70 6.48
N PHE A 152 -12.10 -6.87 5.95
CA PHE A 152 -10.67 -7.06 6.18
C PHE A 152 -10.26 -6.92 7.66
N PRO A 153 -10.63 -5.85 8.38
CA PRO A 153 -10.47 -5.75 9.83
C PRO A 153 -11.00 -6.95 10.61
N ILE A 154 -12.21 -7.40 10.30
CA ILE A 154 -12.81 -8.54 10.98
C ILE A 154 -11.95 -9.79 10.78
N LEU A 155 -11.52 -10.06 9.54
CA LEU A 155 -10.64 -11.18 9.24
C LEU A 155 -9.32 -11.11 10.01
N VAL A 156 -8.67 -9.95 10.04
CA VAL A 156 -7.40 -9.75 10.75
C VAL A 156 -7.57 -9.97 12.26
N LEU A 157 -8.58 -9.35 12.88
CA LEU A 157 -8.84 -9.48 14.32
C LEU A 157 -9.17 -10.93 14.69
N MET A 158 -9.99 -11.61 13.89
CA MET A 158 -10.33 -13.03 14.10
C MET A 158 -9.14 -13.95 13.89
N ALA A 159 -8.28 -13.69 12.90
CA ALA A 159 -7.05 -14.43 12.68
C ALA A 159 -6.06 -14.26 13.85
N ILE A 160 -5.93 -13.04 14.40
CA ILE A 160 -5.13 -12.79 15.61
C ILE A 160 -5.69 -13.59 16.79
N ALA A 161 -7.02 -13.57 16.97
CA ALA A 161 -7.67 -14.30 18.05
C ALA A 161 -7.44 -15.82 17.96
N ASP A 162 -7.46 -16.39 16.74
CA ASP A 162 -7.14 -17.81 16.52
C ASP A 162 -5.71 -18.15 16.99
N ASN A 163 -4.73 -17.33 16.60
CA ASN A 163 -3.33 -17.53 16.97
C ASN A 163 -3.08 -17.43 18.47
N CYS A 164 -3.79 -16.53 19.15
CA CYS A 164 -3.63 -16.35 20.60
C CYS A 164 -4.32 -17.43 21.43
N ARG A 165 -5.08 -18.37 20.85
CA ARG A 165 -5.64 -19.50 21.60
C ARG A 165 -4.59 -20.55 21.93
N GLU A 166 -4.88 -21.40 22.90
CA GLU A 166 -3.96 -22.42 23.44
C GLU A 166 -3.33 -23.31 22.33
N GLN A 167 -4.16 -23.77 21.39
CA GLN A 167 -3.77 -24.59 20.25
C GLN A 167 -3.24 -23.81 19.04
N GLY A 168 -3.17 -22.47 19.11
CA GLY A 168 -2.81 -21.61 17.98
C GLY A 168 -1.35 -21.74 17.53
N PHE A 169 -0.44 -22.09 18.44
CA PHE A 169 1.01 -22.15 18.21
C PHE A 169 1.52 -23.59 17.98
N SER A 170 0.96 -24.33 17.04
CA SER A 170 1.65 -25.54 16.55
C SER A 170 2.75 -25.15 15.56
N HIS A 171 3.88 -25.87 15.57
CA HIS A 171 4.97 -25.64 14.61
C HIS A 171 4.46 -25.67 13.16
N THR A 172 3.54 -26.58 12.85
CA THR A 172 2.90 -26.69 11.54
C THR A 172 2.12 -25.43 11.16
N ARG A 173 1.31 -24.87 12.07
CA ARG A 173 0.57 -23.63 11.81
C ARG A 173 1.51 -22.44 11.60
N TRP A 174 2.58 -22.36 12.39
CA TRP A 174 3.56 -21.30 12.24
C TRP A 174 4.24 -21.35 10.86
N LEU A 175 4.68 -22.53 10.42
CA LEU A 175 5.31 -22.72 9.12
C LEU A 175 4.35 -22.51 7.94
N LEU A 176 3.11 -23.01 8.02
CA LEU A 176 2.18 -22.97 6.88
C LEU A 176 1.41 -21.65 6.75
N LEU A 177 1.14 -20.95 7.85
CA LEU A 177 0.26 -19.78 7.85
C LEU A 177 1.00 -18.51 8.25
N LEU A 178 1.74 -18.54 9.35
CA LEU A 178 2.40 -17.32 9.87
C LEU A 178 3.65 -16.96 9.06
N MET A 179 4.46 -17.93 8.65
CA MET A 179 5.68 -17.66 7.88
C MET A 179 5.40 -16.95 6.55
N PRO A 180 4.43 -17.36 5.71
CA PRO A 180 4.06 -16.59 4.52
C PRO A 180 3.55 -15.18 4.83
N ILE A 181 2.71 -15.02 5.88
CA ILE A 181 2.21 -13.71 6.30
C ILE A 181 3.38 -12.81 6.71
N THR A 182 4.27 -13.29 7.59
CA THR A 182 5.43 -12.53 8.06
C THR A 182 6.39 -12.21 6.93
N TYR A 183 6.72 -13.18 6.07
CA TYR A 183 7.59 -12.99 4.91
C TYR A 183 7.05 -11.91 3.98
N PHE A 184 5.78 -12.01 3.61
CA PHE A 184 5.14 -11.10 2.67
C PHE A 184 5.01 -9.70 3.28
N THR A 185 4.56 -9.59 4.53
CA THR A 185 4.52 -8.32 5.26
C THR A 185 5.90 -7.69 5.38
N ALA A 186 6.95 -8.45 5.72
CA ALA A 186 8.31 -7.92 5.88
C ALA A 186 8.84 -7.36 4.56
N ILE A 187 8.76 -8.15 3.47
CA ILE A 187 9.23 -7.72 2.15
C ILE A 187 8.47 -6.47 1.68
N HIS A 188 7.15 -6.45 1.83
CA HIS A 188 6.37 -5.27 1.45
C HIS A 188 6.62 -4.07 2.37
N SER A 189 6.90 -4.27 3.64
CA SER A 189 7.27 -3.16 4.54
C SER A 189 8.62 -2.55 4.21
N VAL A 190 9.53 -3.32 3.62
CA VAL A 190 10.83 -2.82 3.15
C VAL A 190 10.70 -2.21 1.75
N ILE A 191 10.11 -2.93 0.82
CA ILE A 191 10.09 -2.55 -0.61
C ILE A 191 8.86 -1.70 -0.95
N PHE A 192 7.64 -2.17 -0.64
CA PHE A 192 6.37 -1.57 -1.11
C PHE A 192 5.23 -1.57 -0.07
N GLY A 193 4.84 -0.39 0.43
CA GLY A 193 3.80 -0.25 1.46
C GLY A 193 2.37 -0.04 0.95
N GLY A 194 1.87 -0.72 -0.08
CA GLY A 194 0.50 -0.52 -0.57
C GLY A 194 -0.54 -1.46 0.07
N ALA A 195 -1.71 -0.96 0.48
CA ALA A 195 -2.78 -1.78 1.05
C ALA A 195 -3.16 -2.98 0.14
N ARG A 196 -3.37 -2.76 -1.18
CA ARG A 196 -3.67 -3.84 -2.15
C ARG A 196 -2.79 -5.09 -2.09
N PHE A 197 -1.55 -4.98 -1.61
CA PHE A 197 -0.65 -6.13 -1.57
C PHE A 197 -1.09 -7.18 -0.53
N HIS A 198 -1.80 -6.79 0.54
CA HIS A 198 -2.29 -7.77 1.52
C HIS A 198 -3.38 -8.71 0.97
N PHE A 199 -3.90 -8.49 -0.25
CA PHE A 199 -4.91 -9.35 -0.85
C PHE A 199 -4.45 -10.80 -1.03
N VAL A 200 -3.15 -11.01 -1.27
CA VAL A 200 -2.55 -12.35 -1.33
C VAL A 200 -2.66 -13.09 0.01
N LEU A 201 -2.73 -12.35 1.12
CA LEU A 201 -2.85 -12.90 2.47
C LEU A 201 -4.29 -13.18 2.89
N ILE A 202 -5.29 -12.66 2.18
CA ILE A 202 -6.71 -12.81 2.55
C ILE A 202 -7.12 -14.28 2.70
N PRO A 203 -6.78 -15.21 1.79
CA PRO A 203 -7.16 -16.62 1.96
C PRO A 203 -6.61 -17.25 3.23
N LEU A 204 -5.36 -16.92 3.60
CA LEU A 204 -4.72 -17.41 4.82
C LEU A 204 -5.40 -16.83 6.06
N LEU A 205 -5.65 -15.52 6.08
CA LEU A 205 -6.37 -14.84 7.16
C LEU A 205 -7.79 -15.38 7.31
N ALA A 206 -8.48 -15.64 6.21
CA ALA A 206 -9.82 -16.20 6.19
C ALA A 206 -9.89 -17.61 6.80
N LEU A 207 -8.91 -18.47 6.50
CA LEU A 207 -8.81 -19.80 7.10
C LEU A 207 -8.69 -19.72 8.64
N MET A 208 -7.83 -18.82 9.13
CA MET A 208 -7.64 -18.61 10.58
C MET A 208 -8.87 -17.99 11.23
N ALA A 209 -9.45 -16.98 10.60
CA ALA A 209 -10.67 -16.32 11.06
C ALA A 209 -11.86 -17.31 11.13
N ALA A 210 -11.99 -18.18 10.14
CA ALA A 210 -12.99 -19.24 10.12
C ALA A 210 -12.80 -20.21 11.29
N ASN A 211 -11.57 -20.60 11.62
CA ASN A 211 -11.31 -21.45 12.78
C ASN A 211 -11.66 -20.75 14.12
N ALA A 212 -11.30 -19.47 14.27
CA ALA A 212 -11.69 -18.68 15.44
C ALA A 212 -13.23 -18.55 15.58
N TRP A 213 -13.95 -18.44 14.46
CA TRP A 213 -15.41 -18.36 14.44
C TRP A 213 -16.09 -19.69 14.75
N SER A 214 -15.61 -20.79 14.17
CA SER A 214 -16.07 -22.15 14.47
C SER A 214 -15.95 -22.45 15.96
N LEU A 215 -14.92 -21.91 16.61
CA LEU A 215 -14.61 -22.09 18.03
C LEU A 215 -14.89 -20.81 18.84
N ARG A 216 -15.87 -20.01 18.41
CA ARG A 216 -16.19 -18.68 18.98
C ARG A 216 -16.41 -18.69 20.50
N ALA A 217 -17.00 -19.74 21.06
CA ALA A 217 -17.24 -19.82 22.51
C ALA A 217 -15.91 -19.85 23.29
N GLU A 218 -14.95 -20.65 22.83
CA GLU A 218 -13.62 -20.71 23.41
C GLU A 218 -12.82 -19.43 23.17
N THR A 219 -12.93 -18.85 21.97
CA THR A 219 -12.33 -17.56 21.64
C THR A 219 -12.84 -16.47 22.59
N LEU A 220 -14.15 -16.39 22.82
CA LEU A 220 -14.76 -15.44 23.74
C LEU A 220 -14.36 -15.73 25.19
N ALA A 221 -14.31 -16.99 25.61
CA ALA A 221 -13.84 -17.37 26.94
C ALA A 221 -12.38 -16.92 27.17
N MET A 222 -11.49 -17.09 26.17
CA MET A 222 -10.11 -16.60 26.22
C MET A 222 -10.04 -15.09 26.34
N LEU A 223 -10.80 -14.35 25.54
CA LEU A 223 -10.85 -12.88 25.59
C LEU A 223 -11.41 -12.37 26.93
N ARG A 224 -12.38 -13.08 27.52
CA ARG A 224 -12.94 -12.78 28.85
C ARG A 224 -12.04 -13.22 30.02
N GLY A 225 -10.95 -13.96 29.75
CA GLY A 225 -10.10 -14.53 30.79
C GLY A 225 -10.73 -15.69 31.57
N GLN A 226 -11.71 -16.35 30.96
CA GLN A 226 -12.42 -17.52 31.51
C GLN A 226 -11.85 -18.85 30.98
N SER A 227 -10.90 -18.81 30.04
CA SER A 227 -10.27 -20.02 29.51
C SER A 227 -9.10 -20.48 30.38
N LYS A 228 -8.64 -21.71 30.16
CA LYS A 228 -7.42 -22.26 30.78
C LYS A 228 -6.12 -21.69 30.17
N ALA A 229 -6.22 -20.90 29.10
CA ALA A 229 -5.06 -20.34 28.44
C ALA A 229 -4.34 -19.32 29.35
N PRO A 230 -3.00 -19.24 29.29
CA PRO A 230 -2.25 -18.33 30.14
C PRO A 230 -2.60 -16.86 29.82
N GLN A 231 -2.67 -16.02 30.87
CA GLN A 231 -3.12 -14.62 30.77
C GLN A 231 -2.33 -13.77 29.75
N TRP A 232 -1.05 -14.06 29.54
CA TRP A 232 -0.22 -13.33 28.57
C TRP A 232 -0.75 -13.43 27.14
N ARG A 233 -1.43 -14.53 26.78
CA ARG A 233 -2.01 -14.70 25.43
C ARG A 233 -3.16 -13.74 25.20
N ARG A 234 -4.02 -13.55 26.21
CA ARG A 234 -5.08 -12.53 26.17
C ARG A 234 -4.50 -11.14 26.02
N VAL A 235 -3.49 -10.81 26.82
CA VAL A 235 -2.81 -9.50 26.73
C VAL A 235 -2.23 -9.31 25.32
N CYS A 236 -1.52 -10.30 24.79
CA CYS A 236 -0.98 -10.27 23.43
C CYS A 236 -2.08 -10.05 22.38
N CYS A 237 -3.19 -10.80 22.45
CA CYS A 237 -4.32 -10.65 21.54
C CYS A 237 -4.90 -9.23 21.55
N LEU A 238 -5.17 -8.70 22.74
CA LEU A 238 -5.76 -7.37 22.90
C LEU A 238 -4.78 -6.27 22.49
N SER A 239 -3.49 -6.42 22.77
CA SER A 239 -2.44 -5.48 22.32
C SER A 239 -2.31 -5.48 20.81
N LEU A 240 -2.35 -6.64 20.15
CA LEU A 240 -2.32 -6.74 18.70
C LEU A 240 -3.57 -6.14 18.07
N TRP A 241 -4.76 -6.43 18.63
CA TRP A 241 -6.01 -5.80 18.20
C TRP A 241 -5.93 -4.28 18.29
N PHE A 242 -5.48 -3.75 19.43
CA PHE A 242 -5.30 -2.32 19.62
C PHE A 242 -4.31 -1.72 18.61
N GLY A 243 -3.18 -2.39 18.37
CA GLY A 243 -2.21 -2.01 17.35
C GLY A 243 -2.82 -1.93 15.94
N CYS A 244 -3.61 -2.93 15.54
CA CYS A 244 -4.33 -2.91 14.26
C CYS A 244 -5.32 -1.75 14.18
N LEU A 245 -6.09 -1.51 15.25
CA LEU A 245 -7.03 -0.39 15.31
C LEU A 245 -6.32 0.96 15.18
N LEU A 246 -5.15 1.13 15.81
CA LEU A 246 -4.33 2.34 15.66
C LEU A 246 -3.82 2.52 14.23
N ILE A 247 -3.36 1.44 13.58
CA ILE A 247 -2.91 1.46 12.18
C ILE A 247 -4.05 1.90 11.26
N TRP A 248 -5.25 1.34 11.43
CA TRP A 248 -6.41 1.70 10.61
C TRP A 248 -6.87 3.13 10.91
N ALA A 249 -6.95 3.54 12.17
CA ALA A 249 -7.30 4.91 12.55
C ALA A 249 -6.32 5.94 11.95
N TRP A 250 -5.02 5.64 12.00
CA TRP A 250 -3.99 6.47 11.36
C TRP A 250 -4.16 6.54 9.84
N GLY A 251 -4.42 5.41 9.19
CA GLY A 251 -4.68 5.36 7.75
C GLY A 251 -5.91 6.18 7.35
N GLN A 252 -7.00 6.10 8.13
CA GLN A 252 -8.19 6.90 7.91
C GLN A 252 -7.95 8.40 8.16
N TRP A 253 -7.13 8.74 9.16
CA TRP A 253 -6.73 10.12 9.41
C TRP A 253 -5.93 10.71 8.25
N GLN A 254 -4.99 9.95 7.67
CA GLN A 254 -4.26 10.40 6.47
C GLN A 254 -5.20 10.62 5.27
N ALA A 255 -6.21 9.77 5.15
CA ALA A 255 -7.20 9.81 4.08
C ALA A 255 -8.32 10.85 4.29
N ARG A 256 -8.26 11.65 5.37
CA ARG A 256 -9.35 12.58 5.71
C ARG A 256 -9.71 13.54 4.57
N GLY A 257 -8.73 14.00 3.80
CA GLY A 257 -8.96 14.89 2.65
C GLY A 257 -9.69 14.18 1.52
N ASP A 258 -9.33 12.93 1.26
CA ASP A 258 -10.02 12.10 0.26
C ASP A 258 -11.47 11.82 0.67
N TRP A 259 -11.71 11.56 1.96
CA TRP A 259 -13.06 11.37 2.49
C TRP A 259 -13.89 12.64 2.44
N GLN A 260 -13.32 13.80 2.79
CA GLN A 260 -14.00 15.09 2.64
C GLN A 260 -14.40 15.34 1.19
N ALA A 261 -13.50 15.09 0.25
CA ALA A 261 -13.78 15.20 -1.18
C ALA A 261 -14.80 14.15 -1.66
N PHE A 262 -14.85 12.96 -1.06
CA PHE A 262 -15.80 11.91 -1.42
C PHE A 262 -17.23 12.22 -0.94
N PHE A 263 -17.37 12.82 0.24
CA PHE A 263 -18.67 13.16 0.82
C PHE A 263 -19.20 14.53 0.43
N SER A 264 -18.42 15.35 -0.29
CA SER A 264 -18.89 16.66 -0.76
C SER A 264 -20.00 16.52 -1.81
N PRO A 265 -20.93 17.48 -1.89
CA PRO A 265 -21.89 17.55 -3.00
C PRO A 265 -21.17 17.55 -4.35
N GLY A 266 -21.66 16.78 -5.32
CA GLY A 266 -21.04 16.70 -6.66
C GLY A 266 -19.68 16.00 -6.72
N ALA A 267 -19.25 15.31 -5.67
CA ALA A 267 -17.96 14.60 -5.61
C ALA A 267 -17.69 13.62 -6.78
N HIS A 268 -18.75 13.07 -7.38
CA HIS A 268 -18.66 12.19 -8.54
C HIS A 268 -18.26 12.91 -9.85
N LEU A 269 -18.28 14.25 -9.87
CA LEU A 269 -17.93 15.09 -11.01
C LEU A 269 -16.52 15.68 -10.90
N VAL A 270 -15.89 15.60 -9.73
CA VAL A 270 -14.55 16.14 -9.52
C VAL A 270 -13.54 15.13 -10.09
N PRO A 271 -12.74 15.51 -11.11
CA PRO A 271 -11.71 14.63 -11.64
C PRO A 271 -10.76 14.23 -10.53
N ALA A 272 -10.37 12.96 -10.49
CA ALA A 272 -9.46 12.51 -9.47
C ALA A 272 -8.06 13.12 -9.70
N ASN A 273 -7.66 14.06 -8.85
CA ASN A 273 -6.26 14.49 -8.79
C ASN A 273 -5.46 13.41 -8.04
N PHE A 274 -5.09 12.33 -8.73
CA PHE A 274 -4.10 11.38 -8.23
C PHE A 274 -2.72 11.92 -8.56
#